data_AF-A0A3S8WHJ8-F1
#
_entry.id   AF-A0A3S8WHJ8-F1
#
_cell.length_a   1.000
_cell.length_b   1.000
_cell.length_c   1.000
_cell.angle_alpha   90.00
_cell.angle_beta   90.00
_cell.angle_gamma   90.00
#
_symmetry.space_group_name_H-M   'P 1'
#
loop_
_entity.id
_entity.type
_entity.pdbx_description
1 polymer ?
#
loop_
_entity_poly.entity_id
_entity_poly.type
_entity_poly.pdbx_seq_one_letter_code
_entity_poly.pdbx_strand_id
1 'polypeptide(L)'
;MPDPDFELYDNVGRDADQIAAARYDIDTDRDLLRWAKRDAEPFLAEHPLPDTPLPSPDLAPYHDALAAAETPAQASAVTQHLLDAAEPVLQAVSDYLLAAARWRDQHRGAEPDSPPKMLMAAASRSLDVLALAHRADLAILRTVYDPAPAPKARADAPADTTSTLPPAPPHLPPSGPALGR
;
A
#
# COMPACT_ATOMS: atom_id res chain seq x y z
N MET A 1 36.12 12.44 2.61
CA MET A 1 36.33 13.74 1.93
C MET A 1 35.02 14.06 1.26
N PRO A 2 34.45 15.27 1.40
CA PRO A 2 33.37 15.64 0.51
C PRO A 2 33.97 15.62 -0.90
N ASP A 3 33.26 15.06 -1.85
CA ASP A 3 33.73 14.88 -3.22
C ASP A 3 32.96 15.88 -4.10
N PRO A 4 33.24 17.20 -4.01
CA PRO A 4 32.45 18.14 -4.77
C PRO A 4 32.95 18.10 -6.21
N ASP A 5 32.14 17.49 -7.09
CA ASP A 5 32.29 17.58 -8.54
C ASP A 5 32.19 19.04 -9.05
N PHE A 6 31.76 19.98 -8.20
CA PHE A 6 31.61 21.40 -8.51
C PHE A 6 32.26 22.28 -7.44
N GLU A 7 33.11 23.23 -7.84
CA GLU A 7 33.61 24.25 -6.91
C GLU A 7 32.44 25.04 -6.28
N LEU A 8 32.59 25.49 -5.02
CA LEU A 8 31.56 26.20 -4.25
C LEU A 8 30.98 27.42 -4.97
N TYR A 9 31.75 28.02 -5.89
CA TYR A 9 31.37 29.21 -6.66
C TYR A 9 31.18 28.93 -8.15
N ASP A 10 31.29 27.68 -8.60
CA ASP A 10 31.04 27.28 -9.98
C ASP A 10 29.65 26.62 -10.11
N ASN A 11 28.75 27.34 -10.78
CA ASN A 11 27.39 26.87 -11.09
C ASN A 11 27.28 26.28 -12.49
N VAL A 12 28.37 26.22 -13.26
CA VAL A 12 28.35 25.67 -14.62
C VAL A 12 28.00 24.18 -14.53
N GLY A 13 26.87 23.80 -15.12
CA GLY A 13 26.38 22.42 -15.11
C GLY A 13 25.48 22.03 -13.94
N ARG A 14 25.19 22.95 -13.00
CA ARG A 14 24.18 22.74 -11.95
C ARG A 14 22.78 23.09 -12.45
N ASP A 15 21.78 22.29 -12.09
CA ASP A 15 20.38 22.66 -12.29
C ASP A 15 19.87 23.58 -11.16
N ALA A 16 18.66 24.11 -11.34
CA ALA A 16 18.09 25.10 -10.41
C ALA A 16 17.92 24.55 -8.99
N ASP A 17 17.62 23.25 -8.86
CA ASP A 17 17.42 22.58 -7.58
C ASP A 17 18.77 22.43 -6.85
N GLN A 18 19.84 22.12 -7.59
CA GLN A 18 21.20 22.03 -7.07
C GLN A 18 21.76 23.37 -6.60
N ILE A 19 21.44 24.45 -7.30
CA ILE A 19 21.83 25.81 -6.89
C ILE A 19 21.09 26.21 -5.61
N ALA A 20 19.82 25.84 -5.47
CA ALA A 20 19.04 26.10 -4.26
C ALA A 20 19.55 25.29 -3.06
N ALA A 21 19.83 24.01 -3.27
CA ALA A 21 20.33 23.06 -2.28
C ALA A 21 21.72 23.47 -1.72
N ALA A 22 22.63 23.90 -2.60
CA ALA A 22 23.96 24.37 -2.20
C ALA A 22 23.95 25.57 -1.23
N ARG A 23 22.89 26.38 -1.21
CA ARG A 23 22.75 27.49 -0.24
C ARG A 23 22.53 27.00 1.19
N TYR A 24 22.08 25.76 1.35
CA TYR A 24 21.82 25.12 2.63
C TYR A 24 22.83 24.01 2.97
N ASP A 25 23.90 23.89 2.17
CA ASP A 25 24.93 22.85 2.31
C ASP A 25 24.32 21.43 2.29
N ILE A 26 23.32 21.22 1.44
CA ILE A 26 22.67 19.92 1.22
C ILE A 26 22.84 19.48 -0.24
N ASP A 27 22.97 18.18 -0.44
CA ASP A 27 23.02 17.55 -1.76
C ASP A 27 21.62 17.19 -2.24
N THR A 28 21.38 17.25 -3.56
CA THR A 28 20.10 16.84 -4.14
C THR A 28 20.05 15.33 -4.36
N ASP A 29 18.84 14.76 -4.48
CA ASP A 29 18.65 13.36 -4.90
C ASP A 29 19.42 13.04 -6.20
N ARG A 30 19.46 14.00 -7.13
CA ARG A 30 20.17 13.88 -8.39
C ARG A 30 21.70 13.83 -8.21
N ASP A 31 22.24 14.54 -7.21
CA ASP A 31 23.66 14.47 -6.87
C ASP A 31 24.01 13.10 -6.29
N LEU A 32 23.24 12.65 -5.28
CA LEU A 32 23.43 11.35 -4.65
C LEU A 32 23.38 10.20 -5.67
N LEU A 33 22.40 10.20 -6.57
CA LEU A 33 22.27 9.16 -7.60
C LEU A 33 23.40 9.20 -8.64
N ARG A 34 23.89 10.39 -8.98
CA ARG A 34 24.99 10.55 -9.94
C ARG A 34 26.31 10.04 -9.37
N TRP A 35 26.62 10.40 -8.12
CA TRP A 35 27.81 9.89 -7.43
C TRP A 35 27.75 8.40 -7.26
N ALA A 36 26.60 7.85 -6.82
CA ALA A 36 26.41 6.42 -6.73
C ALA A 36 26.62 5.72 -8.08
N LYS A 37 26.14 6.30 -9.19
CA LYS A 37 26.34 5.75 -10.53
C LYS A 37 27.82 5.75 -10.93
N ARG A 38 28.53 6.86 -10.70
CA ARG A 38 29.97 7.00 -10.98
C ARG A 38 30.78 5.96 -10.20
N ASP A 39 30.52 5.86 -8.90
CA ASP A 39 31.26 4.95 -8.01
C ASP A 39 30.95 3.47 -8.29
N ALA A 40 29.74 3.19 -8.79
CA ALA A 40 29.33 1.84 -9.19
C ALA A 40 29.75 1.46 -10.62
N GLU A 41 30.34 2.36 -11.42
CA GLU A 41 30.70 2.07 -12.83
C GLU A 41 31.59 0.84 -12.98
N PRO A 42 32.69 0.66 -12.22
CA PRO A 42 33.52 -0.55 -12.33
C PRO A 42 32.75 -1.81 -11.95
N PHE A 43 31.90 -1.73 -10.94
CA PHE A 43 31.08 -2.85 -10.49
C PHE A 43 30.06 -3.27 -11.56
N LEU A 44 29.40 -2.31 -12.22
CA LEU A 44 28.45 -2.59 -13.29
C LEU A 44 29.13 -3.09 -14.58
N ALA A 45 30.40 -2.73 -14.80
CA ALA A 45 31.19 -3.30 -15.90
C ALA A 45 31.49 -4.79 -15.69
N GLU A 46 31.74 -5.21 -14.44
CA GLU A 46 31.95 -6.62 -14.07
C GLU A 46 30.62 -7.39 -13.92
N HIS A 47 29.54 -6.69 -13.60
CA HIS A 47 28.20 -7.24 -13.38
C HIS A 47 27.15 -6.53 -14.26
N PRO A 48 27.17 -6.76 -15.58
CA PRO A 48 26.27 -6.08 -16.48
C PRO A 48 24.81 -6.45 -16.17
N LEU A 49 23.99 -5.42 -15.99
CA LEU A 49 22.54 -5.56 -15.86
C LEU A 49 21.89 -5.40 -17.24
N PRO A 50 20.72 -6.01 -17.49
CA PRO A 50 19.99 -5.79 -18.74
C PRO A 50 19.60 -4.32 -18.91
N ASP A 51 20.01 -3.71 -20.03
CA ASP A 51 19.58 -2.35 -20.41
C ASP A 51 18.18 -2.33 -21.04
N THR A 52 17.63 -3.51 -21.36
CA THR A 52 16.28 -3.61 -21.91
C THR A 52 15.26 -3.41 -20.80
N PRO A 53 14.27 -2.52 -20.97
CA PRO A 53 13.18 -2.39 -20.01
C PRO A 53 12.50 -3.73 -19.76
N LEU A 54 12.01 -3.94 -18.53
CA LEU A 54 11.12 -5.07 -18.27
C LEU A 54 9.94 -5.03 -19.25
N PRO A 55 9.49 -6.17 -19.79
CA PRO A 55 8.39 -6.20 -20.73
C PRO A 55 7.15 -5.59 -20.07
N SER A 56 6.58 -4.55 -20.69
CA SER A 56 5.32 -3.98 -20.23
C SER A 56 4.18 -4.93 -20.58
N PRO A 57 3.28 -5.25 -19.64
CA PRO A 57 2.12 -6.06 -19.95
C PRO A 57 1.23 -5.32 -20.96
N ASP A 58 0.77 -6.03 -21.99
CA ASP A 58 -0.25 -5.50 -22.88
C ASP A 58 -1.61 -5.58 -22.18
N LEU A 59 -2.11 -4.42 -21.74
CA LEU A 59 -3.38 -4.31 -21.04
C LEU A 59 -4.57 -4.05 -21.97
N ALA A 60 -4.34 -3.81 -23.27
CA ALA A 60 -5.42 -3.51 -24.21
C ALA A 60 -6.53 -4.59 -24.23
N PRO A 61 -6.21 -5.91 -24.24
CA PRO A 61 -7.24 -6.95 -24.22
C PRO A 61 -8.11 -6.92 -22.96
N TYR A 62 -7.53 -6.58 -21.81
CA TYR A 62 -8.26 -6.47 -20.55
C TYR A 62 -9.17 -5.24 -20.55
N HIS A 63 -8.70 -4.11 -21.10
CA HIS A 63 -9.53 -2.91 -21.25
C HIS A 63 -10.70 -3.15 -22.21
N ASP A 64 -10.47 -3.81 -23.34
CA ASP A 64 -11.51 -4.14 -24.32
C ASP A 64 -12.54 -5.10 -23.72
N ALA A 65 -12.11 -6.16 -23.03
CA ALA A 65 -13.00 -7.11 -22.37
C ALA A 65 -13.79 -6.46 -21.23
N LEU A 66 -13.17 -5.57 -20.45
CA LEU A 66 -13.85 -4.81 -19.40
C LEU A 66 -14.90 -3.85 -19.98
N ALA A 67 -14.60 -3.20 -21.10
CA ALA A 67 -15.55 -2.31 -21.79
C ALA A 67 -16.76 -3.07 -22.37
N ALA A 68 -16.56 -4.33 -22.78
CA ALA A 68 -17.63 -5.20 -23.28
C ALA A 68 -18.42 -5.91 -22.16
N ALA A 69 -17.99 -5.81 -20.90
CA ALA A 69 -18.67 -6.47 -19.79
C ALA A 69 -20.03 -5.81 -19.51
N GLU A 70 -21.10 -6.61 -19.56
CA GLU A 70 -22.47 -6.17 -19.28
C GLU A 70 -22.92 -6.50 -17.85
N THR A 71 -22.16 -7.35 -17.16
CA THR A 71 -22.50 -7.83 -15.81
C THR A 71 -21.33 -7.71 -14.84
N PRO A 72 -21.60 -7.57 -13.52
CA PRO A 72 -20.56 -7.60 -12.50
C PRO A 72 -19.71 -8.88 -12.51
N ALA A 73 -20.29 -10.03 -12.88
CA ALA A 73 -19.53 -11.27 -13.01
C ALA A 73 -18.54 -11.26 -14.18
N GLN A 74 -18.91 -10.67 -15.32
CA GLN A 74 -17.99 -10.52 -16.45
C GLN A 74 -16.86 -9.54 -16.11
N ALA A 75 -17.18 -8.40 -15.49
CA ALA A 75 -16.18 -7.44 -15.03
C ALA A 75 -15.22 -8.07 -13.99
N SER A 76 -15.76 -8.87 -13.07
CA SER A 76 -14.96 -9.62 -12.10
C SER A 76 -14.07 -10.67 -12.75
N ALA A 77 -14.57 -11.43 -13.73
CA ALA A 77 -13.76 -12.42 -14.46
C ALA A 77 -12.56 -11.77 -15.16
N VAL A 78 -12.75 -10.62 -15.81
CA VAL A 78 -11.66 -9.86 -16.43
C VAL A 78 -10.68 -9.36 -15.38
N THR A 79 -11.20 -8.83 -14.26
CA THR A 79 -10.38 -8.31 -13.16
C THR A 79 -9.52 -9.41 -12.51
N GLN A 80 -10.11 -10.55 -12.14
CA GLN A 80 -9.36 -11.67 -11.55
C GLN A 80 -8.30 -12.20 -12.53
N HIS A 81 -8.62 -12.32 -13.81
CA HIS A 81 -7.63 -12.74 -14.80
C HIS A 81 -6.44 -11.77 -14.91
N LEU A 82 -6.68 -10.45 -14.79
CA LEU A 82 -5.60 -9.48 -14.75
C LEU A 82 -4.76 -9.61 -13.47
N LEU A 83 -5.41 -9.79 -12.32
CA LEU A 83 -4.72 -9.95 -11.03
C LEU A 83 -3.83 -11.20 -11.04
N ASP A 84 -4.33 -12.33 -11.53
CA ASP A 84 -3.56 -13.57 -11.68
C ASP A 84 -2.36 -13.39 -12.64
N ALA A 85 -2.55 -12.65 -13.74
CA ALA A 85 -1.48 -12.37 -14.70
C ALA A 85 -0.42 -11.40 -14.15
N ALA A 86 -0.81 -10.46 -13.28
CA ALA A 86 0.09 -9.47 -12.70
C ALA A 86 0.86 -10.00 -11.48
N GLU A 87 0.32 -11.01 -10.79
CA GLU A 87 0.90 -11.57 -9.55
C GLU A 87 2.39 -11.93 -9.67
N PRO A 88 2.86 -12.68 -10.70
CA PRO A 88 4.27 -13.08 -10.77
C PRO A 88 5.24 -11.90 -10.85
N VAL A 89 4.85 -10.84 -11.55
CA VAL A 89 5.69 -9.65 -11.72
C VAL A 89 5.75 -8.85 -10.42
N LEU A 90 4.61 -8.66 -9.74
CA LEU A 90 4.56 -7.97 -8.45
C LEU A 90 5.30 -8.75 -7.36
N GLN A 91 5.22 -10.07 -7.39
CA GLN A 91 5.99 -10.95 -6.50
C GLN A 91 7.50 -10.79 -6.73
N ALA A 92 7.95 -10.83 -7.98
CA ALA A 92 9.37 -10.65 -8.31
C ALA A 92 9.92 -9.30 -7.85
N VAL A 93 9.14 -8.22 -7.99
CA VAL A 93 9.51 -6.88 -7.49
C VAL A 93 9.57 -6.88 -5.96
N SER A 94 8.57 -7.47 -5.29
CA SER A 94 8.54 -7.59 -3.82
C SER A 94 9.77 -8.34 -3.29
N ASP A 95 10.11 -9.47 -3.91
CA ASP A 95 11.25 -10.30 -3.53
C ASP A 95 12.58 -9.56 -3.67
N TYR A 96 12.76 -8.79 -4.76
CA TYR A 96 13.95 -7.97 -4.95
C TYR A 96 14.06 -6.86 -3.88
N LEU A 97 12.97 -6.14 -3.61
CA LEU A 97 12.95 -5.09 -2.58
C LEU A 97 13.27 -5.65 -1.20
N LEU A 98 12.80 -6.85 -0.89
CA LEU A 98 13.12 -7.55 0.35
C LEU A 98 14.59 -7.97 0.41
N ALA A 99 15.15 -8.44 -0.71
CA ALA A 99 16.58 -8.76 -0.81
C ALA A 99 17.45 -7.50 -0.62
N ALA A 100 17.08 -6.39 -1.24
CA ALA A 100 17.74 -5.10 -1.07
C ALA A 100 17.67 -4.60 0.37
N ALA A 101 16.50 -4.69 1.02
CA ALA A 101 16.34 -4.34 2.43
C ALA A 101 17.24 -5.17 3.37
N ARG A 102 17.46 -6.45 3.02
CA ARG A 102 18.27 -7.38 3.79
C ARG A 102 19.75 -7.34 3.43
N TRP A 103 20.17 -6.51 2.48
CA TRP A 103 21.56 -6.44 2.04
C TRP A 103 22.49 -6.23 3.23
N ARG A 104 23.45 -7.15 3.41
CA ARG A 104 24.39 -7.18 4.54
C ARG A 104 23.72 -7.08 5.92
N ASP A 105 22.55 -7.69 6.08
CA ASP A 105 21.78 -7.71 7.35
C ASP A 105 21.38 -6.32 7.88
N GLN A 106 21.39 -5.27 7.05
CA GLN A 106 21.12 -3.88 7.48
C GLN A 106 19.76 -3.69 8.14
N HIS A 107 18.77 -4.53 7.82
CA HIS A 107 17.45 -4.50 8.47
C HIS A 107 17.43 -4.91 9.95
N ARG A 108 18.46 -5.60 10.46
CA ARG A 108 18.47 -6.15 11.82
C ARG A 108 18.73 -5.03 12.83
N GLY A 109 17.76 -4.78 13.70
CA GLY A 109 17.85 -3.72 14.72
C GLY A 109 17.71 -2.29 14.15
N ALA A 110 17.34 -2.15 12.87
CA ALA A 110 17.12 -0.85 12.25
C ALA A 110 15.81 -0.21 12.73
N GLU A 111 15.85 1.10 12.95
CA GLU A 111 14.70 1.91 13.37
C GLU A 111 13.52 1.80 12.37
N PRO A 112 12.26 1.98 12.82
CA PRO A 112 11.07 1.81 11.97
C PRO A 112 11.05 2.61 10.67
N ASP A 113 11.62 3.82 10.67
CA ASP A 113 11.66 4.71 9.49
C ASP A 113 12.99 4.66 8.74
N SER A 114 13.84 3.67 9.05
CA SER A 114 15.12 3.50 8.37
C SER A 114 14.93 3.02 6.91
N PRO A 115 15.90 3.30 6.02
CA PRO A 115 15.81 2.87 4.61
C PRO A 115 15.54 1.37 4.41
N PRO A 116 16.13 0.42 5.17
CA PRO A 116 15.77 -0.99 5.09
C PRO A 116 14.29 -1.27 5.39
N LYS A 117 13.70 -0.58 6.38
CA LYS A 117 12.28 -0.74 6.71
C LYS A 117 11.37 -0.13 5.65
N MET A 118 11.77 1.00 5.06
CA MET A 118 11.06 1.60 3.92
C MET A 118 11.04 0.64 2.72
N LEU A 119 12.15 -0.05 2.42
CA LEU A 119 12.19 -1.06 1.35
C LEU A 119 11.29 -2.27 1.66
N MET A 120 11.28 -2.77 2.90
CA MET A 120 10.35 -3.83 3.30
C MET A 120 8.88 -3.40 3.19
N ALA A 121 8.57 -2.14 3.56
CA ALA A 121 7.24 -1.59 3.40
C ALA A 121 6.84 -1.46 1.92
N ALA A 122 7.78 -1.05 1.05
CA ALA A 122 7.55 -1.01 -0.39
C ALA A 122 7.27 -2.42 -0.95
N ALA A 123 8.05 -3.43 -0.52
CA ALA A 123 7.83 -4.83 -0.90
C ALA A 123 6.42 -5.32 -0.51
N SER A 124 5.96 -5.01 0.71
CA SER A 124 4.60 -5.32 1.16
C SER A 124 3.55 -4.64 0.28
N ARG A 125 3.72 -3.34 0.01
CA ARG A 125 2.76 -2.55 -0.76
C ARG A 125 2.63 -3.04 -2.21
N SER A 126 3.68 -3.59 -2.81
CA SER A 126 3.61 -4.22 -4.13
C SER A 126 2.58 -5.35 -4.19
N LEU A 127 2.44 -6.13 -3.10
CA LEU A 127 1.47 -7.23 -3.01
C LEU A 127 0.10 -6.76 -2.49
N ASP A 128 0.08 -5.73 -1.65
CA ASP A 128 -1.17 -5.18 -1.11
C ASP A 128 -2.13 -4.69 -2.20
N VAL A 129 -1.60 -4.27 -3.36
CA VAL A 129 -2.40 -3.89 -4.53
C VAL A 129 -3.31 -5.05 -4.99
N LEU A 130 -2.78 -6.27 -5.08
CA LEU A 130 -3.54 -7.46 -5.48
C LEU A 130 -4.62 -7.78 -4.44
N ALA A 131 -4.24 -7.79 -3.16
CA ALA A 131 -5.17 -8.08 -2.08
C ALA A 131 -6.30 -7.06 -1.98
N LEU A 132 -6.00 -5.77 -2.18
CA LEU A 132 -6.99 -4.70 -2.16
C LEU A 132 -7.94 -4.80 -3.36
N ALA A 133 -7.42 -5.04 -4.56
CA ALA A 133 -8.22 -5.20 -5.77
C ALA A 133 -9.14 -6.43 -5.67
N HIS A 134 -8.62 -7.57 -5.20
CA HIS A 134 -9.41 -8.78 -4.99
C HIS A 134 -10.53 -8.55 -3.95
N ARG A 135 -10.24 -7.85 -2.85
CA ARG A 135 -11.25 -7.51 -1.84
C ARG A 135 -12.33 -6.59 -2.41
N ALA A 136 -11.95 -5.60 -3.23
CA ALA A 136 -12.88 -4.70 -3.88
C ALA A 136 -13.80 -5.46 -4.85
N ASP A 137 -13.24 -6.37 -5.65
CA ASP A 137 -14.00 -7.20 -6.57
C ASP A 137 -15.02 -8.10 -5.84
N LEU A 138 -14.60 -8.77 -4.76
CA LEU A 138 -15.52 -9.53 -3.91
C LEU A 138 -16.62 -8.67 -3.29
N ALA A 139 -16.31 -7.43 -2.91
CA ALA A 139 -17.32 -6.51 -2.37
C ALA A 139 -18.37 -6.18 -3.44
N ILE A 140 -17.96 -5.97 -4.69
CA ILE A 140 -18.87 -5.77 -5.83
C ILE A 140 -19.76 -7.01 -6.02
N LEU A 141 -19.17 -8.21 -6.08
CA LEU A 141 -19.91 -9.45 -6.27
C LEU A 141 -20.93 -9.71 -5.16
N ARG A 142 -20.59 -9.42 -3.90
CA ARG A 142 -21.51 -9.57 -2.76
C ARG A 142 -22.78 -8.75 -2.93
N THR A 143 -22.70 -7.55 -3.53
CA THR A 143 -23.92 -6.75 -3.77
C THR A 143 -24.93 -7.44 -4.70
N VAL A 144 -24.46 -8.33 -5.57
CA VAL A 144 -25.28 -9.05 -6.55
C VAL A 144 -25.72 -10.41 -6.04
N TYR A 145 -24.79 -11.16 -5.44
CA TYR A 145 -24.97 -12.58 -5.12
C TYR A 145 -25.27 -12.86 -3.64
N ASP A 146 -24.93 -11.94 -2.73
CA ASP A 146 -25.16 -12.07 -1.30
C ASP A 146 -25.61 -10.72 -0.70
N PRO A 147 -26.75 -10.17 -1.16
CA PRO A 147 -27.24 -8.90 -0.64
C PRO A 147 -27.67 -9.08 0.81
N ALA A 148 -27.26 -8.14 1.67
CA ALA A 148 -27.68 -8.13 3.06
C ALA A 148 -29.22 -8.18 3.14
N PRO A 149 -29.79 -8.97 4.06
CA PRO A 149 -31.24 -9.08 4.18
C PRO A 149 -31.83 -7.69 4.42
N ALA A 150 -32.82 -7.33 3.60
CA ALA A 150 -33.52 -6.06 3.73
C ALA A 150 -34.00 -5.90 5.18
N PRO A 151 -33.85 -4.71 5.80
CA PRO A 151 -34.43 -4.46 7.11
C PRO A 151 -35.90 -4.83 7.04
N LYS A 152 -36.35 -5.75 7.91
CA LYS A 152 -37.78 -6.07 8.00
C LYS A 152 -38.49 -4.74 8.24
N ALA A 153 -39.28 -4.30 7.26
CA ALA A 153 -40.23 -3.23 7.49
C ALA A 153 -41.04 -3.65 8.72
N ARG A 154 -41.08 -2.80 9.75
CA ARG A 154 -42.07 -2.92 10.82
C ARG A 154 -43.42 -2.77 10.14
N ALA A 155 -43.98 -3.89 9.71
CA ALA A 155 -45.39 -3.96 9.37
C ALA A 155 -46.16 -3.69 10.67
N ASP A 156 -47.05 -2.71 10.57
CA ASP A 156 -48.16 -2.46 11.48
C ASP A 156 -47.82 -1.78 12.81
N ALA A 157 -47.70 -0.46 12.74
CA ALA A 157 -48.31 0.37 13.76
C ALA A 157 -49.81 0.52 13.44
N PRO A 158 -50.72 0.15 14.36
CA PRO A 158 -52.00 0.83 14.49
C PRO A 158 -51.88 1.96 15.52
N ALA A 159 -52.65 3.02 15.26
CA ALA A 159 -52.71 4.25 16.01
C ALA A 159 -53.09 4.09 17.50
N ASP A 160 -52.59 5.04 18.29
CA ASP A 160 -53.17 5.59 19.53
C ASP A 160 -53.66 4.64 20.64
N THR A 161 -52.93 4.61 21.76
CA THR A 161 -53.33 5.21 23.05
C THR A 161 -52.49 4.67 24.23
N THR A 162 -52.22 5.57 25.17
CA THR A 162 -51.68 5.34 26.53
C THR A 162 -50.19 5.03 26.70
N SER A 163 -49.50 6.06 27.20
CA SER A 163 -48.28 5.98 28.00
C SER A 163 -48.45 4.97 29.15
N THR A 164 -47.64 3.91 29.16
CA THR A 164 -47.35 3.15 30.38
C THR A 164 -45.86 2.83 30.40
N LEU A 165 -45.19 3.38 31.42
CA LEU A 165 -43.80 3.13 31.81
C LEU A 165 -43.45 1.63 31.83
N PRO A 166 -42.18 1.24 31.60
CA PRO A 166 -41.76 -0.14 31.75
C PRO A 166 -41.90 -0.60 33.21
N PRO A 167 -42.24 -1.88 33.47
CA PRO A 167 -42.37 -2.40 34.83
C PRO A 167 -41.01 -2.40 35.54
N ALA A 168 -41.02 -2.02 36.81
CA ALA A 168 -39.83 -1.96 37.67
C ALA A 168 -39.23 -3.37 37.89
N PRO A 169 -37.89 -3.50 38.02
CA PRO A 169 -37.26 -4.78 38.30
C PRO A 169 -37.56 -5.27 39.72
N PRO A 170 -37.70 -6.59 39.94
CA PRO A 170 -37.94 -7.15 41.27
C PRO A 170 -36.74 -6.96 42.20
N HIS A 171 -37.05 -6.60 43.44
CA HIS A 171 -36.15 -6.21 44.53
C HIS A 171 -35.04 -7.24 44.83
N LEU A 172 -33.80 -6.75 44.96
CA LEU A 172 -32.67 -7.46 45.61
C LEU A 172 -32.85 -7.42 47.14
N PRO A 173 -32.57 -8.52 47.88
CA PRO A 173 -32.61 -8.53 49.33
C PRO A 173 -31.44 -7.73 49.95
N PRO A 174 -31.62 -7.15 51.16
CA PRO A 174 -30.69 -6.18 51.73
C PRO A 174 -29.38 -6.81 52.22
N SER A 175 -28.27 -6.22 51.78
CA SER A 175 -26.94 -6.39 52.38
C SER A 175 -26.97 -5.98 53.85
N GLY A 176 -26.69 -6.92 54.75
CA GLY A 176 -26.48 -6.66 56.17
C GLY A 176 -25.20 -5.85 56.42
N PRO A 177 -25.12 -5.09 57.52
CA PRO A 177 -24.00 -4.20 57.80
C PRO A 177 -22.77 -4.98 58.27
N ALA A 178 -21.61 -4.65 57.71
CA ALA A 178 -20.32 -4.97 58.29
C ALA A 178 -20.01 -3.96 59.40
N LEU A 179 -19.60 -4.43 60.59
CA LEU A 179 -18.69 -3.73 61.48
C LEU A 179 -18.16 -4.72 62.53
N GLY A 180 -16.85 -4.93 62.53
CA GLY A 180 -16.12 -5.62 63.57
C GLY A 180 -14.67 -5.15 63.57
N ARG A 181 -14.34 -4.31 64.55
CA ARG A 181 -13.00 -3.96 65.01
C ARG A 181 -12.85 -4.53 66.41
#